data_AF-A0A9D8GQK5-F1
#
_entry.id   AF-A0A9D8GQK5-F1
#
_cell.length_a   1.000
_cell.length_b   1.000
_cell.length_c   1.000
_cell.angle_alpha   90.00
_cell.angle_beta   90.00
_cell.angle_gamma   90.00
#
_symmetry.space_group_name_H-M   'P 1'
#
loop_
_entity.id
_entity.type
_entity.pdbx_description
1 polymer ?
#
loop_
_entity_poly.entity_id
_entity_poly.type
_entity_poly.pdbx_seq_one_letter_code
_entity_poly.pdbx_strand_id
1 'polypeptide(L)'
;MLRIGLEREVLAKHEGPLRLLHLLDVAEAEQAVAARLHAVCDEVVAIAVEAEREAAVQASRAKSEFLTNMSHELRTPLNAVIGYSEVLTREMFGPVPARYLDYASHIFSAGRHLLEVISDILSTAV
;
A
#
# COMPACT_ATOMS: atom_id res chain seq x y z
N MET A 1 -21.65 -64.40 45.92
CA MET A 1 -20.43 -63.61 45.66
C MET A 1 -19.96 -63.62 44.21
N LEU A 2 -20.05 -64.73 43.44
CA LEU A 2 -19.57 -64.76 42.04
C LEU A 2 -20.33 -63.84 41.04
N ARG A 3 -21.61 -63.53 41.29
CA ARG A 3 -22.46 -62.78 40.33
C ARG A 3 -22.12 -61.28 40.24
N ILE A 4 -21.61 -60.69 41.33
CA ILE A 4 -21.24 -59.26 41.41
C ILE A 4 -19.85 -59.02 40.79
N GLY A 5 -18.96 -60.02 40.86
CA GLY A 5 -17.65 -59.97 40.20
C GLY A 5 -17.78 -59.98 38.67
N LEU A 6 -18.67 -60.83 38.13
CA LEU A 6 -18.91 -60.92 36.69
C LEU A 6 -19.53 -59.64 36.12
N GLU A 7 -20.48 -59.00 36.83
CA GLU A 7 -21.07 -57.73 36.37
C GLU A 7 -20.05 -56.58 36.36
N ARG A 8 -19.17 -56.48 37.36
CA ARG A 8 -18.09 -55.47 37.37
C ARG A 8 -17.06 -55.70 36.27
N GLU A 9 -16.72 -56.96 35.98
CA GLU A 9 -15.78 -57.32 34.93
C GLU A 9 -16.37 -57.12 33.52
N VAL A 10 -17.66 -57.42 33.34
CA VAL A 10 -18.41 -57.16 32.10
C VAL A 10 -18.62 -55.66 31.86
N LEU A 11 -18.96 -54.88 32.89
CA LEU A 11 -19.04 -53.41 32.82
C LEU A 11 -17.70 -52.78 32.47
N ALA A 12 -16.60 -53.18 33.12
CA ALA A 12 -15.26 -52.68 32.81
C ALA A 12 -14.79 -53.05 31.39
N LYS A 13 -15.17 -54.23 30.89
CA LYS A 13 -14.84 -54.69 29.53
C LYS A 13 -15.66 -53.99 28.45
N HIS A 14 -16.84 -53.46 28.78
CA HIS A 14 -17.69 -52.67 27.88
C HIS A 14 -17.46 -51.15 27.96
N GLU A 15 -16.91 -50.62 29.06
CA GLU A 15 -16.53 -49.21 29.18
C GLU A 15 -15.35 -48.82 28.26
N GLY A 16 -14.37 -49.71 28.08
CA GLY A 16 -13.21 -49.48 27.20
C GLY A 16 -13.58 -49.25 25.71
N PRO A 17 -14.38 -50.14 25.08
CA PRO A 17 -14.86 -49.97 23.72
C PRO A 17 -15.68 -48.70 23.51
N LEU A 18 -16.57 -48.36 24.44
CA LEU A 18 -17.40 -47.16 24.36
C LEU A 18 -16.57 -45.87 24.53
N ARG A 19 -15.55 -45.88 25.40
CA ARG A 19 -14.58 -44.77 25.50
C ARG A 19 -13.77 -44.59 24.22
N LEU A 20 -13.34 -45.69 23.61
CA LEU A 20 -12.57 -45.65 22.37
C LEU A 20 -13.43 -45.11 21.21
N LEU A 21 -14.70 -45.52 21.14
CA LEU A 21 -15.67 -45.00 20.15
C LEU A 21 -15.89 -43.49 20.34
N HIS A 22 -16.14 -43.04 21.56
CA HIS A 22 -16.32 -41.62 21.87
C HIS A 22 -15.05 -40.79 21.60
N LEU A 23 -13.85 -41.34 21.87
CA LEU A 23 -12.58 -40.67 21.55
C LEU A 23 -12.37 -40.53 20.04
N LEU A 24 -12.83 -41.51 19.25
CA LEU A 24 -12.80 -41.43 17.78
C LEU A 24 -13.80 -40.39 17.26
N ASP A 25 -15.02 -40.36 17.79
CA ASP A 25 -16.03 -39.36 17.42
C ASP A 25 -15.57 -37.93 17.74
N VAL A 26 -14.92 -37.73 18.90
CA VAL A 26 -14.34 -36.44 19.29
C VAL A 26 -13.19 -36.06 18.36
N ALA A 27 -12.32 -37.00 17.99
CA ALA A 27 -11.21 -36.74 17.07
C ALA A 27 -11.70 -36.35 15.66
N GLU A 28 -12.74 -37.01 15.15
CA GLU A 28 -13.37 -36.66 13.86
C GLU A 28 -14.02 -35.28 13.92
N ALA A 29 -14.70 -34.95 15.02
CA ALA A 29 -15.29 -33.63 15.24
C ALA A 29 -14.22 -32.52 15.33
N GLU A 30 -13.11 -32.76 16.03
CA GLU A 30 -11.97 -31.83 16.10
C GLU A 30 -11.38 -31.58 14.72
N GLN A 31 -11.21 -32.62 13.90
CA GLN A 31 -10.70 -32.50 12.53
C GLN A 31 -11.65 -31.70 11.62
N ALA A 32 -12.96 -31.92 11.75
CA ALA A 32 -13.96 -31.16 11.00
C ALA A 32 -13.98 -29.67 11.41
N VAL A 33 -13.83 -29.38 12.70
CA VAL A 33 -13.72 -28.00 13.21
C VAL A 33 -12.44 -27.34 12.69
N ALA A 34 -11.29 -28.04 12.75
CA ALA A 34 -10.02 -27.52 12.26
C ALA A 34 -10.04 -27.23 10.75
N ALA A 35 -10.66 -28.10 9.94
CA ALA A 35 -10.80 -27.88 8.50
C ALA A 35 -11.66 -26.64 8.20
N ARG A 36 -12.75 -26.46 8.94
CA ARG A 36 -13.67 -25.33 8.80
C ARG A 36 -13.05 -24.03 9.28
N LEU A 37 -12.24 -24.08 10.34
CA LEU A 37 -11.47 -22.93 10.82
C LEU A 37 -10.44 -22.48 9.77
N HIS A 38 -9.68 -23.42 9.17
CA HIS A 38 -8.74 -23.08 8.09
C HIS A 38 -9.44 -22.46 6.88
N ALA A 39 -10.55 -23.03 6.41
CA ALA A 39 -11.29 -22.49 5.28
C ALA A 39 -11.76 -21.04 5.52
N VAL A 40 -12.25 -20.74 6.73
CA VAL A 40 -12.63 -19.38 7.12
C VAL A 40 -11.41 -18.46 7.22
N CYS A 41 -10.30 -18.93 7.79
CA CYS A 41 -9.06 -18.15 7.84
C CYS A 41 -8.56 -17.79 6.44
N ASP A 42 -8.57 -18.72 5.49
CA ASP A 42 -8.14 -18.48 4.11
C ASP A 42 -9.02 -17.41 3.44
N GLU A 43 -10.34 -17.48 3.61
CA GLU A 43 -11.28 -16.50 3.08
C GLU A 43 -11.07 -15.11 3.70
N VAL A 44 -10.91 -15.03 5.03
CA VAL A 44 -10.64 -13.77 5.73
C VAL A 44 -9.30 -13.15 5.30
N VAL A 45 -8.26 -13.97 5.15
CA VAL A 45 -6.96 -13.51 4.67
C VAL A 45 -7.06 -12.98 3.24
N ALA A 46 -7.77 -13.67 2.35
CA ALA A 46 -7.97 -13.20 0.98
C ALA A 46 -8.67 -11.83 0.93
N ILE A 47 -9.72 -11.64 1.73
CA ILE A 47 -10.44 -10.37 1.83
C ILE A 47 -9.52 -9.27 2.36
N ALA A 48 -8.75 -9.54 3.42
CA ALA A 48 -7.83 -8.57 4.00
C ALA A 48 -6.73 -8.15 3.01
N VAL A 49 -6.16 -9.12 2.27
CA VAL A 49 -5.15 -8.85 1.25
C VAL A 49 -5.72 -7.99 0.12
N GLU A 50 -6.93 -8.27 -0.36
CA GLU A 50 -7.53 -7.46 -1.42
C GLU A 50 -7.87 -6.05 -0.92
N ALA A 51 -8.40 -5.91 0.30
CA ALA A 51 -8.67 -4.60 0.90
C ALA A 51 -7.40 -3.74 1.04
N GLU A 52 -6.30 -4.33 1.53
CA GLU A 52 -5.01 -3.62 1.63
C GLU A 52 -4.44 -3.28 0.25
N ARG A 53 -4.59 -4.18 -0.73
CA ARG A 53 -4.19 -3.92 -2.11
C ARG A 53 -4.99 -2.76 -2.71
N GLU A 54 -6.30 -2.75 -2.55
CA GLU A 54 -7.16 -1.66 -3.01
C GLU A 54 -6.78 -0.34 -2.35
N ALA A 55 -6.58 -0.33 -1.02
CA ALA A 55 -6.15 0.85 -0.29
C ALA A 55 -4.79 1.38 -0.80
N ALA A 56 -3.82 0.50 -1.03
CA ALA A 56 -2.52 0.86 -1.59
C ALA A 56 -2.63 1.43 -3.01
N VAL A 57 -3.48 0.84 -3.86
CA VAL A 57 -3.73 1.34 -5.22
C VAL A 57 -4.39 2.72 -5.19
N GLN A 58 -5.38 2.93 -4.33
CA GLN A 58 -6.03 4.24 -4.19
C GLN A 58 -5.06 5.30 -3.67
N ALA A 59 -4.25 4.98 -2.66
CA ALA A 59 -3.23 5.87 -2.14
C ALA A 59 -2.19 6.23 -3.21
N SER A 60 -1.75 5.24 -4.00
CA SER A 60 -0.83 5.45 -5.13
C SER A 60 -1.43 6.38 -6.18
N ARG A 61 -2.67 6.12 -6.62
CA ARG A 61 -3.40 6.96 -7.58
C ARG A 61 -3.54 8.39 -7.09
N ALA A 62 -3.98 8.59 -5.84
CA ALA A 62 -4.12 9.91 -5.25
C ALA A 62 -2.79 10.66 -5.20
N LYS A 63 -1.69 9.96 -4.88
CA LYS A 63 -0.34 10.52 -4.92
C LYS A 63 0.07 10.94 -6.34
N SER A 64 -0.12 10.08 -7.34
CA SER A 64 0.23 10.40 -8.73
C SER A 64 -0.59 11.56 -9.28
N GLU A 65 -1.89 11.63 -8.96
CA GLU A 65 -2.77 12.73 -9.35
C GLU A 65 -2.34 14.05 -8.69
N PHE A 66 -2.08 14.04 -7.38
CA PHE A 66 -1.56 15.20 -6.66
C PHE A 66 -0.27 15.72 -7.29
N LEU A 67 0.69 14.84 -7.56
CA LEU A 67 1.98 15.20 -8.15
C LEU A 67 1.84 15.75 -9.57
N THR A 68 0.99 15.14 -10.39
CA THR A 68 0.70 15.62 -11.75
C THR A 68 0.10 17.03 -11.72
N ASN A 69 -0.89 17.26 -10.85
CA ASN A 69 -1.54 18.57 -10.72
C ASN A 69 -0.54 19.64 -10.25
N MET A 70 0.27 19.34 -9.23
CA MET A 70 1.33 20.23 -8.77
C MET A 70 2.36 20.54 -9.87
N SER A 71 2.69 19.59 -10.73
CA SER A 71 3.57 19.84 -11.89
C SER A 71 3.04 20.95 -12.78
N HIS A 72 1.76 20.87 -13.15
CA HIS A 72 1.13 21.84 -14.04
C HIS A 72 1.00 23.22 -13.38
N GLU A 73 0.63 23.24 -12.10
CA GLU A 73 0.51 24.48 -11.32
C GLU A 73 1.85 25.17 -11.09
N LEU A 74 2.95 24.43 -10.97
CA LEU A 74 4.29 25.01 -10.80
C LEU A 74 4.94 25.41 -12.14
N ARG A 75 4.71 24.63 -13.21
CA ARG A 75 5.26 24.93 -14.54
C ARG A 75 4.83 26.29 -15.07
N THR A 76 3.55 26.65 -14.87
CA THR A 76 2.99 27.91 -15.39
C THR A 76 3.68 29.17 -14.82
N PRO A 77 3.70 29.41 -13.49
CA PRO A 77 4.37 30.56 -12.92
C PRO A 77 5.89 30.53 -13.14
N LEU A 78 6.51 29.34 -13.12
CA LEU A 78 7.95 29.23 -13.33
C LEU A 78 8.35 29.58 -14.77
N ASN A 79 7.59 29.09 -15.77
CA ASN A 79 7.79 29.47 -17.16
C ASN A 79 7.56 30.96 -17.38
N ALA A 80 6.61 31.59 -16.67
CA ALA A 80 6.43 33.04 -16.74
C ALA A 80 7.67 33.79 -16.23
N VAL A 81 8.21 33.41 -15.07
CA VAL A 81 9.45 34.01 -14.51
C VAL A 81 10.64 33.83 -15.44
N ILE A 82 10.83 32.63 -15.99
CA ILE A 82 11.88 32.34 -16.97
C ILE A 82 11.69 33.21 -18.21
N GLY A 83 10.46 33.29 -18.75
CA GLY A 83 10.15 34.12 -19.92
C GLY A 83 10.44 35.60 -19.68
N TYR A 84 10.06 36.16 -18.52
CA TYR A 84 10.39 37.54 -18.18
C TYR A 84 11.91 37.78 -18.07
N SER A 85 12.64 36.83 -17.48
CA SER A 85 14.10 36.91 -17.41
C SER A 85 14.77 36.82 -18.79
N GLU A 86 14.18 36.06 -19.72
CA GLU A 86 14.64 35.96 -21.11
C GLU A 86 14.36 37.26 -21.89
N VAL A 87 13.19 37.88 -21.68
CA VAL A 87 12.85 39.19 -22.24
C VAL A 87 13.84 40.27 -21.78
N LEU A 88 14.22 40.25 -20.49
CA LEU A 88 15.19 41.18 -19.92
C LEU A 88 16.60 40.96 -20.47
N THR A 89 17.07 39.71 -20.52
CA THR A 89 18.41 39.38 -21.04
C THR A 89 18.56 39.68 -22.53
N ARG A 90 17.46 39.60 -23.30
CA ARG A 90 17.43 39.95 -24.73
C ARG A 90 17.23 41.44 -25.01
N GLU A 91 17.07 42.26 -23.98
CA GLU A 91 16.90 43.72 -24.12
C GLU A 91 15.76 44.08 -25.11
N MET A 92 14.68 43.26 -25.15
CA MET A 92 13.63 43.36 -26.18
C MET A 92 12.87 44.69 -26.18
N PHE A 93 12.93 45.44 -25.07
CA PHE A 93 12.29 46.74 -24.90
C PHE A 93 13.31 47.89 -24.76
N GLY A 94 14.55 47.65 -25.21
CA GLY A 94 15.65 48.61 -25.13
C GLY A 94 16.73 48.21 -24.11
N PRO A 95 17.81 48.99 -24.05
CA PRO A 95 18.98 48.64 -23.27
C PRO A 95 18.71 48.60 -21.76
N VAL A 96 19.28 47.61 -21.09
CA VAL A 96 19.12 47.33 -19.67
C VAL A 96 20.48 47.50 -18.97
N PRO A 97 20.54 48.06 -17.74
CA PRO A 97 21.80 48.16 -17.01
C PRO A 97 22.47 46.79 -16.83
N ALA A 98 23.79 46.72 -17.01
CA ALA A 98 24.55 45.46 -16.99
C ALA A 98 24.25 44.57 -15.77
N ARG A 99 24.14 45.18 -14.59
CA ARG A 99 23.84 44.46 -13.34
C ARG A 99 22.45 43.80 -13.35
N TYR A 100 21.50 44.32 -14.09
CA TYR A 100 20.17 43.71 -14.24
C TYR A 100 20.18 42.57 -15.27
N LEU A 101 21.06 42.64 -16.28
CA LEU A 101 21.32 41.50 -17.17
C LEU A 101 21.89 40.32 -16.38
N ASP A 102 22.82 40.56 -15.46
CA ASP A 102 23.38 39.53 -14.56
C ASP A 102 22.26 38.88 -13.71
N TYR A 103 21.38 39.70 -13.13
CA TYR A 103 20.24 39.19 -12.35
C TYR A 103 19.27 38.39 -13.20
N ALA A 104 18.94 38.87 -14.40
CA ALA A 104 18.05 38.18 -15.31
C ALA A 104 18.66 36.83 -15.75
N SER A 105 19.97 36.79 -16.01
CA SER A 105 20.68 35.54 -16.32
C SER A 105 20.64 34.55 -15.15
N HIS A 106 20.86 35.01 -13.92
CA HIS A 106 20.76 34.16 -12.73
C HIS A 106 19.33 33.63 -12.51
N ILE A 107 18.31 34.47 -12.68
CA ILE A 107 16.89 34.06 -12.58
C ILE A 107 16.58 33.00 -13.64
N PHE A 108 17.05 33.19 -14.87
CA PHE A 108 16.86 32.24 -15.96
C PHE A 108 17.47 30.87 -15.63
N SER A 109 18.75 30.84 -15.27
CA SER A 109 19.46 29.60 -14.92
C SER A 109 18.85 28.91 -13.71
N ALA A 110 18.52 29.65 -12.65
CA ALA A 110 17.90 29.09 -11.45
C ALA A 110 16.49 28.55 -11.74
N GLY A 111 15.69 29.27 -12.53
CA GLY A 111 14.36 28.83 -12.94
C GLY A 111 14.38 27.55 -13.77
N ARG A 112 15.31 27.46 -14.74
CA ARG A 112 15.52 26.25 -15.54
C ARG A 112 15.95 25.07 -14.68
N HIS A 113 16.91 25.27 -13.78
CA HIS A 113 17.36 24.23 -12.87
C HIS A 113 16.23 23.75 -11.95
N LEU A 114 15.43 24.66 -11.40
CA LEU A 114 14.28 24.30 -10.57
C LEU A 114 13.24 23.48 -11.36
N LEU A 115 12.99 23.83 -12.62
CA LEU A 115 12.09 23.08 -13.49
C LEU A 115 12.58 21.63 -13.70
N GLU A 116 13.88 21.44 -13.89
CA GLU A 116 14.52 20.12 -14.01
C GLU A 116 14.35 19.31 -12.72
N VAL A 117 14.71 19.88 -11.58
CA VAL A 117 14.57 19.21 -10.27
C VAL A 117 13.13 18.80 -9.99
N ILE A 118 12.16 19.68 -10.27
CA ILE A 118 10.74 19.37 -10.13
C ILE A 118 10.34 18.23 -11.08
N SER A 119 10.75 18.28 -12.35
CA SER A 119 10.47 17.20 -13.31
C SER A 119 11.04 15.86 -12.85
N ASP A 120 12.26 15.84 -12.32
CA ASP A 120 12.95 14.63 -11.88
C ASP A 120 12.21 13.99 -10.70
N ILE A 121 11.87 14.77 -9.67
CA ILE A 121 11.10 14.29 -8.50
C ILE A 121 9.76 13.68 -8.94
N LEU A 122 9.09 14.32 -9.90
CA LEU A 122 7.81 13.84 -10.42
C LEU A 122 7.94 12.56 -11.26
N SER A 123 9.02 12.40 -12.02
CA SER A 123 9.24 11.22 -12.87
C SER A 123 9.45 9.93 -12.07
N THR A 124 9.97 10.03 -10.84
CA THR A 124 10.20 8.87 -9.95
C THR A 124 8.94 8.39 -9.22
N ALA A 125 7.80 9.09 -9.37
CA ALA A 125 6.54 8.77 -8.69
C ALA A 125 5.54 8.00 -9.59
N VAL A 126 6.00 7.48 -10.71
CA VAL A 126 5.25 6.62 -11.65
C VAL A 126 5.40 5.15 -11.27
#